data_AF-A0A9E5ATS5-F1
#
_entry.id   AF-A0A9E5ATS5-F1
#
_cell.length_a   1.000
_cell.length_b   1.000
_cell.length_c   1.000
_cell.angle_alpha   90.00
_cell.angle_beta   90.00
_cell.angle_gamma   90.00
#
_symmetry.space_group_name_H-M   'P 1'
#
loop_
_entity.id
_entity.type
_entity.pdbx_description
1 polymer ?
#
loop_
_entity_poly.entity_id
_entity_poly.type
_entity_poly.pdbx_seq_one_letter_code
_entity_poly.pdbx_strand_id
1 'polypeptide(L)'
;MKLTRIRWLFAIAIAASIVSSTNVLAQGMMGGAPVDPSRGLGRILGRNPAFSATASTVSKETATSTPTTCEFGFAWLDGKSRVEIDLTKSTTRKVDIEGMKTMGMDRLVIVHDPGRKSVLMMYPGLKAYCETTLAQIDTLSENTGVERTELGRETVDGHPCLKSKVKTTEESGKTTESFVWAATDMGNFPIQTEVPTDGGGTSTTLFKDIKNTKPDAALFEAPADFTKYGGMREMIMGAMQKMMQSQ
;
A
#
# COMPACT_ATOMS: atom_id res chain seq x y z
N MET A 1 -21.43 67.08 29.16
CA MET A 1 -22.72 67.30 28.47
C MET A 1 -22.69 66.54 27.15
N LYS A 2 -23.59 65.55 26.98
CA LYS A 2 -23.97 64.76 25.77
C LYS A 2 -22.90 63.81 25.20
N LEU A 3 -23.04 62.47 25.34
CA LEU A 3 -23.84 61.51 24.51
C LEU A 3 -23.47 61.65 23.02
N THR A 4 -23.17 60.63 22.21
CA THR A 4 -23.48 59.18 22.13
C THR A 4 -22.58 58.64 20.99
N ARG A 5 -22.19 57.36 20.92
CA ARG A 5 -22.95 56.33 20.19
C ARG A 5 -22.36 54.95 20.48
N ILE A 6 -23.19 54.14 21.12
CA ILE A 6 -23.12 52.69 21.20
C ILE A 6 -23.62 52.12 19.86
N ARG A 7 -22.88 51.20 19.24
CA ARG A 7 -23.42 50.25 18.25
C ARG A 7 -23.11 48.84 18.74
N TRP A 8 -24.15 48.17 19.20
CA TRP A 8 -24.24 46.71 19.24
C TRP A 8 -24.25 46.18 17.80
N LEU A 9 -23.71 44.98 17.59
CA LEU A 9 -24.45 43.81 17.09
C LEU A 9 -23.52 42.71 16.52
N PHE A 10 -23.81 41.48 16.92
CA PHE A 10 -23.45 40.18 16.31
C PHE A 10 -21.97 39.76 16.27
N ALA A 11 -21.49 39.11 17.33
CA ALA A 11 -20.53 38.02 17.18
C ALA A 11 -21.32 36.71 17.07
N ILE A 12 -21.42 36.21 15.84
CA ILE A 12 -22.07 34.96 15.45
C ILE A 12 -21.34 33.80 16.12
N ALA A 13 -22.09 32.98 16.87
CA ALA A 13 -21.69 31.63 17.21
C ALA A 13 -21.58 30.81 15.91
N ILE A 14 -20.36 30.50 15.45
CA ILE A 14 -20.17 29.48 14.42
C ILE A 14 -20.12 28.13 15.13
N ALA A 15 -21.22 27.43 14.94
CA ALA A 15 -21.44 26.05 15.30
C ALA A 15 -20.39 25.11 14.68
N ALA A 16 -20.21 24.00 15.38
CA ALA A 16 -19.49 22.82 14.95
C ALA A 16 -19.71 22.49 13.46
N SER A 17 -18.61 22.23 12.76
CA SER A 17 -18.58 21.40 11.57
C SER A 17 -17.52 20.32 11.76
N ILE A 18 -17.93 19.26 12.45
CA ILE A 18 -17.40 17.91 12.22
C ILE A 18 -17.97 17.48 10.88
N VAL A 19 -17.20 17.53 9.79
CA VAL A 19 -17.53 16.79 8.57
C VAL A 19 -16.24 16.30 7.88
N SER A 20 -16.00 15.00 8.13
CA SER A 20 -15.33 13.99 7.31
C SER A 20 -13.89 14.21 6.84
N SER A 21 -12.94 13.67 7.61
CA SER A 21 -11.74 13.04 7.06
C SER A 21 -12.19 11.93 6.09
N THR A 22 -12.03 12.20 4.81
CA THR A 22 -12.38 11.28 3.74
C THR A 22 -11.44 10.08 3.74
N ASN A 23 -11.99 8.93 3.38
CA ASN A 23 -11.32 7.64 3.27
C ASN A 23 -10.07 7.73 2.37
N VAL A 24 -8.90 7.85 2.98
CA VAL A 24 -7.60 7.94 2.28
C VAL A 24 -7.40 6.72 1.38
N LEU A 25 -7.86 5.54 1.80
CA LEU A 25 -7.79 4.31 0.99
C LEU A 25 -8.77 4.28 -0.20
N ALA A 26 -9.89 5.02 -0.14
CA ALA A 26 -10.82 5.12 -1.27
C ALA A 26 -10.42 6.23 -2.27
N GLN A 27 -9.63 7.22 -1.83
CA GLN A 27 -9.10 8.28 -2.69
C GLN A 27 -7.94 7.79 -3.57
N GLY A 28 -7.14 6.81 -3.13
CA GLY A 28 -5.98 6.30 -3.87
C GLY A 28 -6.26 5.63 -5.22
N MET A 29 -7.52 5.34 -5.59
CA MET A 29 -7.83 4.60 -6.83
C MET A 29 -8.78 5.32 -7.80
N MET A 30 -9.33 6.49 -7.43
CA MET A 30 -10.21 7.29 -8.31
C MET A 30 -9.70 8.73 -8.51
N GLY A 31 -8.40 8.99 -8.27
CA GLY A 31 -7.78 10.30 -8.43
C GLY A 31 -6.57 10.57 -7.51
N GLY A 32 -6.31 9.67 -6.55
CA GLY A 32 -5.11 9.65 -5.73
C GLY A 32 -4.03 8.74 -6.29
N ALA A 33 -2.84 8.92 -5.75
CA ALA A 33 -1.65 8.14 -6.06
C ALA A 33 -1.83 6.66 -5.63
N PRO A 34 -1.40 5.66 -6.43
CA PRO A 34 -1.46 4.25 -6.03
C PRO A 34 -0.62 3.99 -4.79
N VAL A 35 -1.03 3.03 -3.95
CA VAL A 35 -0.36 2.72 -2.68
C VAL A 35 0.72 1.66 -2.86
N ASP A 36 1.92 1.88 -2.31
CA ASP A 36 2.98 0.86 -2.24
C ASP A 36 3.02 0.20 -0.84
N PRO A 37 2.53 -1.04 -0.68
CA PRO A 37 2.51 -1.72 0.61
C PRO A 37 3.90 -2.21 1.08
N SER A 38 4.93 -2.13 0.23
CA SER A 38 6.25 -2.72 0.53
C SER A 38 7.15 -1.86 1.43
N ARG A 39 6.95 -0.53 1.49
CA ARG A 39 7.87 0.36 2.23
C ARG A 39 7.83 0.18 3.75
N GLY A 40 6.67 -0.15 4.33
CA GLY A 40 6.57 -0.50 5.75
C GLY A 40 7.21 -1.85 6.10
N LEU A 41 7.17 -2.79 5.16
CA LEU A 41 7.67 -4.16 5.35
C LEU A 41 9.20 -4.22 5.44
N GLY A 42 9.92 -3.38 4.70
CA GLY A 42 11.39 -3.41 4.67
C GLY A 42 12.05 -3.25 6.05
N ARG A 43 11.41 -2.54 6.98
CA ARG A 43 11.90 -2.39 8.37
C ARG A 43 11.49 -3.54 9.27
N ILE A 44 10.33 -4.15 9.02
CA ILE A 44 9.80 -5.28 9.78
C ILE A 44 10.56 -6.57 9.42
N LEU A 45 10.97 -6.69 8.16
CA LEU A 45 11.67 -7.84 7.57
C LEU A 45 13.16 -7.93 7.96
N GLY A 46 13.73 -6.91 8.59
CA GLY A 46 15.09 -6.96 9.12
C GLY A 46 16.18 -7.04 8.05
N ARG A 47 17.23 -7.83 8.32
CA ARG A 47 18.51 -7.80 7.58
C ARG A 47 18.38 -8.51 6.21
N ASN A 48 18.13 -7.73 5.16
CA ASN A 48 18.23 -8.08 3.73
C ASN A 48 17.78 -9.51 3.34
N PRO A 49 16.52 -9.91 3.58
CA PRO A 49 16.04 -11.17 3.06
C PRO A 49 15.86 -11.07 1.53
N ALA A 50 16.47 -11.99 0.80
CA ALA A 50 16.11 -12.25 -0.59
C ALA A 50 15.00 -13.31 -0.58
N PHE A 51 13.78 -12.92 -0.94
CA PHE A 51 12.64 -13.81 -0.87
C PHE A 51 11.55 -13.46 -1.89
N SER A 52 10.63 -14.38 -2.11
CA SER A 52 9.32 -14.11 -2.72
C SER A 52 8.20 -14.66 -1.84
N ALA A 53 7.05 -14.02 -1.83
CA ALA A 53 5.87 -14.49 -1.10
C ALA A 53 4.59 -13.96 -1.73
N THR A 54 3.46 -14.61 -1.45
CA THR A 54 2.13 -14.05 -1.63
C THR A 54 1.69 -13.43 -0.30
N ALA A 55 1.02 -12.29 -0.28
CA ALA A 55 0.37 -11.79 0.91
C ALA A 55 -1.11 -11.55 0.67
N SER A 56 -1.94 -11.92 1.65
CA SER A 56 -3.36 -11.58 1.68
C SER A 56 -3.59 -10.58 2.80
N THR A 57 -4.12 -9.41 2.46
CA THR A 57 -4.48 -8.38 3.43
C THR A 57 -5.99 -8.33 3.57
N VAL A 58 -6.49 -8.44 4.80
CA VAL A 58 -7.89 -8.26 5.16
C VAL A 58 -8.00 -7.02 6.01
N SER A 59 -8.70 -6.00 5.52
CA SER A 59 -8.98 -4.77 6.25
C SER A 59 -10.43 -4.74 6.70
N LYS A 60 -10.64 -4.63 8.00
CA LYS A 60 -11.97 -4.47 8.61
C LYS A 60 -12.02 -3.09 9.26
N GLU A 61 -12.67 -2.13 8.60
CA GLU A 61 -12.95 -0.83 9.20
C GLU A 61 -14.18 -0.91 10.10
N THR A 62 -14.21 -0.13 11.19
CA THR A 62 -15.35 -0.13 12.12
C THR A 62 -16.61 0.46 11.49
N ALA A 63 -16.46 1.33 10.49
CA ALA A 63 -17.56 1.96 9.77
C ALA A 63 -18.23 1.07 8.71
N THR A 64 -17.53 0.04 8.21
CA THR A 64 -18.03 -0.82 7.12
C THR A 64 -18.23 -2.26 7.60
N SER A 65 -19.40 -2.84 7.33
CA SER A 65 -19.70 -4.21 7.76
C SER A 65 -18.99 -5.31 6.96
N THR A 66 -18.47 -5.01 5.76
CA THR A 66 -17.81 -5.98 4.88
C THR A 66 -16.30 -5.80 4.89
N PRO A 67 -15.52 -6.81 5.31
CA PRO A 67 -14.06 -6.79 5.19
C PRO A 67 -13.64 -6.66 3.73
N THR A 68 -12.63 -5.83 3.48
CA THR A 68 -11.97 -5.74 2.17
C THR A 68 -10.79 -6.69 2.16
N THR A 69 -10.63 -7.46 1.08
CA THR A 69 -9.47 -8.33 0.86
C THR A 69 -8.71 -7.88 -0.38
N CYS A 70 -7.38 -7.87 -0.27
CA CYS A 70 -6.45 -7.66 -1.38
C CYS A 70 -5.35 -8.73 -1.33
N GLU A 71 -4.99 -9.26 -2.50
CA GLU A 71 -3.84 -10.17 -2.66
C GLU A 71 -2.68 -9.48 -3.37
N PHE A 72 -1.47 -9.76 -2.88
CA PHE A 72 -0.23 -9.16 -3.36
C PHE A 72 0.81 -10.25 -3.63
N GLY A 73 1.53 -10.13 -4.74
CA GLY A 73 2.78 -10.85 -4.96
C GLY A 73 3.96 -9.99 -4.53
N PHE A 74 4.88 -10.54 -3.75
CA PHE A 74 6.10 -9.87 -3.30
C PHE A 74 7.33 -10.59 -3.83
N ALA A 75 8.32 -9.81 -4.27
CA ALA A 75 9.71 -10.24 -4.37
C ALA A 75 10.63 -9.17 -3.78
N TRP A 76 11.64 -9.61 -3.06
CA TRP A 76 12.64 -8.75 -2.41
C TRP A 76 14.04 -9.22 -2.77
N LEU A 77 14.90 -8.29 -3.16
CA LEU A 77 16.29 -8.57 -3.50
C LEU A 77 17.16 -7.34 -3.24
N ASP A 78 18.12 -7.44 -2.33
CA ASP A 78 19.12 -6.40 -2.06
C ASP A 78 18.51 -5.00 -1.84
N GLY A 79 17.41 -4.93 -1.09
CA GLY A 79 16.68 -3.68 -0.81
C GLY A 79 15.70 -3.25 -1.90
N LYS A 80 15.73 -3.87 -3.08
CA LYS A 80 14.70 -3.70 -4.11
C LYS A 80 13.46 -4.50 -3.73
N SER A 81 12.29 -3.92 -3.97
CA SER A 81 11.01 -4.60 -3.82
C SER A 81 10.26 -4.60 -5.14
N ARG A 82 9.55 -5.69 -5.39
CA ARG A 82 8.54 -5.82 -6.44
C ARG A 82 7.24 -6.18 -5.73
N VAL A 83 6.23 -5.36 -5.92
CA VAL A 83 4.86 -5.63 -5.52
C VAL A 83 4.05 -5.84 -6.78
N GLU A 84 3.24 -6.89 -6.75
CA GLU A 84 2.29 -7.18 -7.80
C GLU A 84 0.89 -7.22 -7.19
N ILE A 85 -0.03 -6.50 -7.82
CA ILE A 85 -1.39 -6.34 -7.37
C ILE A 85 -2.28 -6.91 -8.47
N ASP A 86 -3.05 -7.96 -8.13
CA ASP A 86 -4.14 -8.45 -8.96
C ASP A 86 -5.41 -7.65 -8.60
N LEU A 87 -5.74 -6.69 -9.45
CA LEU A 87 -6.87 -5.78 -9.22
C LEU A 87 -8.22 -6.50 -9.37
N THR A 88 -8.24 -7.70 -9.96
CA THR A 88 -9.44 -8.52 -10.12
C THR A 88 -9.81 -9.29 -8.86
N LYS A 89 -8.85 -9.49 -7.96
CA LYS A 89 -9.04 -10.17 -6.66
C LYS A 89 -9.29 -9.20 -5.51
N SER A 90 -9.33 -7.90 -5.80
CA SER A 90 -9.63 -6.88 -4.81
C SER A 90 -11.15 -6.80 -4.59
N THR A 91 -11.62 -7.03 -3.35
CA THR A 91 -13.06 -6.94 -3.03
C THR A 91 -13.52 -5.50 -2.74
N THR A 92 -12.63 -4.52 -2.90
CA THR A 92 -12.82 -3.15 -2.39
C THR A 92 -13.91 -2.33 -3.08
N ARG A 93 -14.42 -2.75 -4.25
CA ARG A 93 -15.58 -2.11 -4.90
C ARG A 93 -16.12 -2.87 -6.12
N LYS A 94 -17.28 -2.43 -6.61
CA LYS A 94 -17.81 -2.72 -7.96
C LYS A 94 -16.88 -2.10 -9.02
N VAL A 95 -15.72 -2.69 -9.19
CA VAL A 95 -14.80 -2.39 -10.29
C VAL A 95 -15.30 -3.15 -11.51
N ASP A 96 -15.27 -2.53 -12.68
CA ASP A 96 -15.54 -3.23 -13.94
C ASP A 96 -14.34 -4.12 -14.28
N ILE A 97 -14.33 -5.31 -13.68
CA ILE A 97 -13.25 -6.30 -13.82
C ILE A 97 -13.07 -6.68 -15.29
N GLU A 98 -14.17 -6.82 -16.03
CA GLU A 98 -14.14 -7.22 -17.43
C GLU A 98 -13.58 -6.10 -18.32
N GLY A 99 -14.00 -4.85 -18.09
CA GLY A 99 -13.40 -3.68 -18.72
C GLY A 99 -11.90 -3.57 -18.44
N MET A 100 -11.47 -3.77 -17.19
CA MET A 100 -10.04 -3.70 -16.83
C MET A 100 -9.20 -4.80 -17.48
N LYS A 101 -9.71 -6.03 -17.52
CA LYS A 101 -9.04 -7.13 -18.23
C LYS A 101 -8.92 -6.84 -19.72
N THR A 102 -10.00 -6.36 -20.33
CA THR A 102 -10.01 -5.96 -21.75
C THR A 102 -8.98 -4.86 -22.02
N MET A 103 -8.84 -3.93 -21.09
CA MET A 103 -7.85 -2.85 -21.13
C MET A 103 -6.43 -3.29 -20.76
N GLY A 104 -6.18 -4.53 -20.33
CA GLY A 104 -4.87 -4.97 -19.84
C GLY A 104 -4.41 -4.23 -18.57
N MET A 105 -5.37 -3.66 -17.83
CA MET A 105 -5.17 -2.88 -16.59
C MET A 105 -5.49 -3.68 -15.33
N ASP A 106 -5.77 -4.97 -15.46
CA ASP A 106 -6.18 -5.89 -14.39
C ASP A 106 -5.05 -6.29 -13.42
N ARG A 107 -3.78 -6.05 -13.81
CA ARG A 107 -2.61 -6.34 -13.00
C ARG A 107 -1.63 -5.18 -13.02
N LEU A 108 -1.24 -4.75 -11.82
CA LEU A 108 -0.30 -3.66 -11.60
C LEU A 108 0.96 -4.20 -10.94
N VAL A 109 2.13 -3.86 -11.48
CA VAL A 109 3.42 -4.16 -10.87
C VAL A 109 4.11 -2.86 -10.50
N ILE A 110 4.54 -2.75 -9.25
CA ILE A 110 5.29 -1.63 -8.70
C ILE A 110 6.67 -2.17 -8.30
N VAL A 111 7.73 -1.57 -8.81
CA VAL A 111 9.10 -1.90 -8.42
C VAL A 111 9.75 -0.67 -7.81
N HIS A 112 10.18 -0.81 -6.56
CA HIS A 112 10.99 0.17 -5.86
C HIS A 112 12.45 -0.32 -5.82
N ASP A 113 13.35 0.53 -6.30
CA ASP A 113 14.79 0.32 -6.24
C ASP A 113 15.40 1.50 -5.49
N PRO A 114 16.00 1.31 -4.30
CA PRO A 114 16.61 2.39 -3.53
C PRO A 114 17.71 3.14 -4.30
N GLY A 115 18.32 2.52 -5.32
CA GLY A 115 19.29 3.17 -6.20
C GLY A 115 18.66 4.11 -7.23
N ARG A 116 17.32 4.09 -7.40
CA ARG A 116 16.57 4.93 -8.33
C ARG A 116 15.82 6.02 -7.58
N LYS A 117 15.74 7.21 -8.20
CA LYS A 117 14.91 8.32 -7.69
C LYS A 117 13.43 8.17 -8.02
N SER A 118 13.09 7.15 -8.79
CA SER A 118 11.75 6.89 -9.31
C SER A 118 11.34 5.46 -9.00
N VAL A 119 10.03 5.27 -8.87
CA VAL A 119 9.39 3.97 -8.80
C VAL A 119 8.95 3.55 -10.19
N LEU A 120 9.22 2.31 -10.54
CA LEU A 120 8.81 1.73 -11.82
C LEU A 120 7.40 1.16 -11.67
N MET A 121 6.49 1.61 -12.53
CA MET A 121 5.11 1.14 -12.55
C MET A 121 4.81 0.49 -13.89
N MET A 122 4.29 -0.73 -13.88
CA MET A 122 4.07 -1.53 -15.07
C MET A 122 2.66 -2.13 -15.08
N TYR A 123 2.06 -2.17 -16.26
CA TYR A 123 0.85 -2.94 -16.55
C TYR A 123 1.20 -4.03 -17.58
N PRO A 124 1.39 -5.29 -17.14
CA PRO A 124 1.80 -6.36 -18.04
C PRO A 124 0.83 -6.62 -19.19
N GLY A 125 -0.49 -6.48 -18.95
CA GLY A 125 -1.50 -6.63 -20.00
C GLY A 125 -1.41 -5.58 -21.10
N LEU A 126 -0.96 -4.36 -20.74
CA LEU A 126 -0.69 -3.28 -21.69
C LEU A 126 0.68 -3.37 -22.37
N LYS A 127 1.58 -4.25 -21.88
CA LYS A 127 3.01 -4.23 -22.20
C LYS A 127 3.57 -2.79 -22.12
N ALA A 128 3.23 -2.11 -21.03
CA ALA A 128 3.54 -0.70 -20.86
C ALA A 128 4.04 -0.41 -19.45
N TYR A 129 4.87 0.62 -19.33
CA TYR A 129 5.35 1.10 -18.06
C TYR A 129 5.58 2.61 -18.06
N CYS A 130 5.62 3.18 -16.86
CA CYS A 130 6.12 4.53 -16.63
C CYS A 130 6.96 4.57 -15.36
N GLU A 131 7.79 5.58 -15.25
CA GLU A 131 8.47 5.92 -14.00
C GLU A 131 7.69 7.06 -13.33
N THR A 132 7.51 6.95 -12.02
CA THR A 132 6.85 7.98 -11.22
C THR A 132 7.67 8.28 -9.98
N THR A 133 7.42 9.42 -9.32
CA THR A 133 8.13 9.76 -8.09
C THR A 133 7.41 9.14 -6.89
N LEU A 134 8.13 8.95 -5.78
CA LEU A 134 7.51 8.52 -4.53
C LEU A 134 6.44 9.51 -4.06
N ALA A 135 6.58 10.82 -4.32
CA ALA A 135 5.56 11.82 -4.00
C ALA A 135 4.25 11.66 -4.81
N GLN A 136 4.29 10.90 -5.91
CA GLN A 136 3.16 10.60 -6.78
C GLN A 136 2.59 9.19 -6.54
N ILE A 137 3.10 8.48 -5.53
CA ILE A 137 2.63 7.19 -5.01
C ILE A 137 2.22 7.47 -3.55
N ASP A 138 1.05 7.01 -3.12
CA ASP A 138 0.66 7.17 -1.73
C ASP A 138 1.45 6.15 -0.92
N THR A 139 2.54 6.60 -0.31
CA THR A 139 3.45 5.72 0.41
C THR A 139 3.01 5.59 1.86
N LEU A 140 3.02 4.38 2.42
CA LEU A 140 3.09 4.22 3.87
C LEU A 140 4.30 5.02 4.37
N SER A 141 4.05 5.91 5.34
CA SER A 141 4.98 6.92 5.84
C SER A 141 6.37 6.37 6.14
N GLU A 142 7.41 7.15 5.83
CA GLU A 142 8.76 6.87 6.30
C GLU A 142 8.78 7.01 7.82
N ASN A 143 8.85 5.87 8.48
CA ASN A 143 9.00 5.83 9.91
C ASN A 143 10.44 6.25 10.30
N THR A 144 10.73 6.58 11.54
CA THR A 144 12.08 6.97 12.01
C THR A 144 12.48 6.23 13.27
N GLY A 145 11.51 5.79 14.08
CA GLY A 145 11.72 4.91 15.23
C GLY A 145 10.96 3.59 15.08
N VAL A 146 11.61 2.48 15.43
CA VAL A 146 10.98 1.15 15.55
C VAL A 146 11.37 0.58 16.92
N GLU A 147 10.42 0.52 17.84
CA GLU A 147 10.56 -0.15 19.13
C GLU A 147 9.80 -1.48 19.08
N ARG A 148 10.46 -2.58 19.45
CA ARG A 148 9.85 -3.91 19.46
C ARG A 148 9.83 -4.48 20.88
N THR A 149 8.65 -4.87 21.34
CA THR A 149 8.44 -5.52 22.64
C THR A 149 7.83 -6.90 22.40
N GLU A 150 8.51 -7.94 22.87
CA GLU A 150 7.98 -9.31 22.81
C GLU A 150 6.77 -9.46 23.74
N LEU A 151 5.71 -10.11 23.24
CA LEU A 151 4.48 -10.33 23.98
C LEU A 151 4.23 -11.80 24.33
N GLY A 152 4.83 -12.72 23.57
CA GLY A 152 4.68 -14.14 23.80
C GLY A 152 4.82 -14.97 22.54
N ARG A 153 4.50 -16.26 22.65
CA ARG A 153 4.54 -17.22 21.54
C ARG A 153 3.13 -17.65 21.17
N GLU A 154 2.86 -17.73 19.87
CA GLU A 154 1.58 -18.13 19.29
C GLU A 154 1.85 -19.02 18.06
N THR A 155 0.88 -19.83 17.62
CA THR A 155 0.99 -20.58 16.35
C THR A 155 0.11 -19.90 15.31
N VAL A 156 0.67 -19.57 14.15
CA VAL A 156 -0.05 -18.93 13.04
C VAL A 156 0.24 -19.72 11.76
N ASP A 157 -0.81 -20.10 11.04
CA ASP A 157 -0.75 -20.91 9.80
C ASP A 157 0.17 -22.15 9.91
N GLY A 158 0.19 -22.80 11.09
CA GLY A 158 1.00 -23.98 11.36
C GLY A 158 2.45 -23.70 11.80
N HIS A 159 2.89 -22.43 11.82
CA HIS A 159 4.24 -22.06 12.22
C HIS A 159 4.31 -21.56 13.69
N PRO A 160 5.33 -21.98 14.46
CA PRO A 160 5.59 -21.42 15.79
C PRO A 160 6.11 -19.98 15.67
N CYS A 161 5.34 -19.02 16.16
CA CYS A 161 5.66 -17.59 16.06
C CYS A 161 6.01 -16.95 17.39
N LEU A 162 6.92 -15.99 17.33
CA LEU A 162 7.10 -14.97 18.36
C LEU A 162 6.23 -13.77 17.99
N LYS A 163 5.28 -13.42 18.86
CA LYS A 163 4.46 -12.22 18.73
C LYS A 163 5.16 -11.04 19.39
N SER A 164 5.25 -9.93 18.68
CA SER A 164 5.78 -8.68 19.22
C SER A 164 4.85 -7.51 18.93
N LYS A 165 4.73 -6.59 19.88
CA LYS A 165 4.24 -5.24 19.61
C LYS A 165 5.38 -4.44 18.99
N VAL A 166 5.10 -3.79 17.88
CA VAL A 166 6.01 -2.89 17.19
C VAL A 166 5.42 -1.49 17.22
N LYS A 167 6.05 -0.60 17.97
CA LYS A 167 5.70 0.82 18.00
C LYS A 167 6.59 1.54 16.99
N THR A 168 5.94 2.25 16.09
CA THR A 168 6.60 2.95 15.01
C THR A 168 6.32 4.42 15.10
N THR A 169 7.34 5.26 14.99
CA THR A 169 7.22 6.73 15.05
C THR A 169 7.53 7.31 13.69
N GLU A 170 6.65 8.13 13.13
CA GLU A 170 6.84 8.88 11.89
C GLU A 170 7.71 10.13 12.11
N GLU A 171 8.24 10.72 11.04
CA GLU A 171 8.90 12.04 11.10
C GLU A 171 8.01 13.15 11.72
N SER A 172 6.69 13.03 11.53
CA SER A 172 5.68 13.92 12.12
C SER A 172 5.57 13.81 13.65
N GLY A 173 6.21 12.80 14.25
CA GLY A 173 6.06 12.43 15.65
C GLY A 173 4.83 11.57 15.95
N LYS A 174 3.97 11.31 14.95
CA LYS A 174 2.84 10.36 15.09
C LYS A 174 3.39 8.97 15.38
N THR A 175 2.84 8.30 16.40
CA THR A 175 3.20 6.93 16.75
C THR A 175 2.07 5.97 16.42
N THR A 176 2.38 4.88 15.74
CA THR A 176 1.47 3.79 15.45
C THR A 176 1.97 2.50 16.10
N GLU A 177 1.11 1.85 16.88
CA GLU A 177 1.38 0.50 17.39
C GLU A 177 0.84 -0.54 16.42
N SER A 178 1.62 -1.60 16.20
CA SER A 178 1.29 -2.73 15.35
C SER A 178 1.70 -4.03 16.03
N PHE A 179 1.20 -5.16 15.54
CA PHE A 179 1.62 -6.48 15.98
C PHE A 179 2.26 -7.25 14.83
N VAL A 180 3.31 -8.00 15.14
CA VAL A 180 4.03 -8.84 14.18
C VAL A 180 4.19 -10.24 14.77
N TRP A 181 3.87 -11.25 13.97
CA TRP A 181 4.12 -12.65 14.27
C TRP A 181 5.25 -13.14 13.39
N ALA A 182 6.41 -13.38 13.99
CA ALA A 182 7.61 -13.87 13.31
C ALA A 182 7.75 -15.38 13.51
N ALA A 183 7.71 -16.15 12.42
CA ALA A 183 7.87 -17.61 12.43
C ALA A 183 9.31 -17.99 12.77
N THR A 184 9.49 -18.63 13.92
CA THR A 184 10.80 -18.95 14.51
C THR A 184 11.52 -20.09 13.78
N ASP A 185 10.77 -20.97 13.12
CA ASP A 185 11.25 -22.01 12.22
C ASP A 185 11.62 -21.49 10.82
N MET A 186 11.27 -20.24 10.50
CA MET A 186 11.56 -19.59 9.22
C MET A 186 12.55 -18.42 9.36
N GLY A 187 13.48 -18.52 10.31
CA GLY A 187 14.49 -17.47 10.54
C GLY A 187 13.87 -16.15 11.03
N ASN A 188 12.75 -16.22 11.75
CA ASN A 188 11.97 -15.09 12.24
C ASN A 188 11.33 -14.25 11.11
N PHE A 189 10.99 -14.87 9.98
CA PHE A 189 10.22 -14.20 8.93
C PHE A 189 8.84 -13.78 9.47
N PRO A 190 8.38 -12.54 9.23
CA PRO A 190 7.06 -12.09 9.65
C PRO A 190 5.98 -12.75 8.78
N ILE A 191 5.28 -13.74 9.33
CA ILE A 191 4.22 -14.42 8.59
C ILE A 191 2.87 -13.73 8.72
N GLN A 192 2.67 -12.94 9.78
CA GLN A 192 1.47 -12.11 9.95
C GLN A 192 1.83 -10.76 10.54
N THR A 193 1.12 -9.71 10.11
CA THR A 193 1.15 -8.38 10.71
C THR A 193 -0.25 -7.84 10.90
N GLU A 194 -0.47 -7.11 12.00
CA GLU A 194 -1.71 -6.38 12.24
C GLU A 194 -1.40 -4.91 12.50
N VAL A 195 -2.07 -4.04 11.75
CA VAL A 195 -1.93 -2.59 11.86
C VAL A 195 -3.32 -1.96 12.05
N PRO A 196 -3.44 -0.93 12.91
CA PRO A 196 -4.68 -0.17 13.00
C PRO A 196 -4.92 0.59 11.69
N THR A 197 -6.18 0.62 11.27
CA THR A 197 -6.63 1.45 10.16
C THR A 197 -7.12 2.79 10.69
N ASP A 198 -7.00 3.87 9.92
CA ASP A 198 -7.53 5.19 10.30
C ASP A 198 -9.06 5.17 10.54
N GLY A 199 -9.80 4.23 9.93
CA GLY A 199 -11.23 3.99 10.16
C GLY A 199 -11.58 3.29 11.48
N GLY A 200 -10.65 3.24 12.44
CA GLY A 200 -10.85 2.68 13.78
C GLY A 200 -10.92 1.16 13.85
N GLY A 201 -10.53 0.47 12.78
CA GLY A 201 -10.46 -0.98 12.68
C GLY A 201 -9.04 -1.54 12.56
N THR A 202 -8.89 -2.74 11.99
CA THR A 202 -7.60 -3.43 11.87
C THR A 202 -7.41 -3.97 10.46
N SER A 203 -6.18 -3.86 9.95
CA SER A 203 -5.73 -4.51 8.74
C SER A 203 -4.76 -5.63 9.11
N THR A 204 -5.12 -6.86 8.75
CA THR A 204 -4.32 -8.07 8.98
C THR A 204 -3.72 -8.50 7.66
N THR A 205 -2.39 -8.62 7.59
CA THR A 205 -1.69 -9.17 6.43
C THR A 205 -1.09 -10.52 6.79
N LEU A 206 -1.35 -11.55 5.98
CA LEU A 206 -0.83 -12.90 6.12
C LEU A 206 0.03 -13.25 4.90
N PHE A 207 1.28 -13.63 5.12
CA PHE A 207 2.21 -14.08 4.09
C PHE A 207 2.13 -15.59 3.90
N LYS A 208 2.10 -16.02 2.64
CA LYS A 208 2.02 -17.40 2.17
C LYS A 208 3.00 -17.63 1.02
N ASP A 209 3.19 -18.90 0.65
CA ASP A 209 4.05 -19.31 -0.47
C ASP A 209 5.48 -18.71 -0.37
N ILE A 210 5.98 -18.58 0.85
CA ILE A 210 7.24 -17.90 1.14
C ILE A 210 8.40 -18.77 0.63
N LYS A 211 9.22 -18.19 -0.24
CA LYS A 211 10.44 -18.80 -0.76
C LYS A 211 11.62 -17.91 -0.41
N ASN A 212 12.50 -18.40 0.47
CA ASN A 212 13.73 -17.71 0.88
C ASN A 212 14.88 -17.94 -0.13
N THR A 213 14.53 -18.04 -1.40
CA THR A 213 15.48 -18.15 -2.51
C THR A 213 15.66 -16.79 -3.15
N LYS A 214 16.88 -16.48 -3.58
CA LYS A 214 17.19 -15.26 -4.33
C LYS A 214 16.29 -15.15 -5.57
N PRO A 215 15.40 -14.14 -5.67
CA PRO A 215 14.61 -13.92 -6.88
C PRO A 215 15.50 -13.54 -8.06
N ASP A 216 15.02 -13.76 -9.28
CA ASP A 216 15.72 -13.32 -10.49
C ASP A 216 15.81 -11.78 -10.51
N ALA A 217 17.00 -11.25 -10.77
CA ALA A 217 17.25 -9.81 -10.85
C ALA A 217 16.41 -9.14 -11.95
N ALA A 218 16.05 -9.87 -13.02
CA ALA A 218 15.19 -9.38 -14.09
C ALA A 218 13.78 -9.01 -13.62
N LEU A 219 13.31 -9.54 -12.47
CA LEU A 219 12.01 -9.17 -11.89
C LEU A 219 11.95 -7.70 -11.46
N PHE A 220 13.10 -7.06 -11.24
CA PHE A 220 13.19 -5.68 -10.78
C PHE A 220 13.47 -4.69 -11.93
N GLU A 221 13.36 -5.16 -13.18
CA GLU A 221 13.54 -4.36 -14.39
C GLU A 221 12.27 -4.36 -15.24
N ALA A 222 12.12 -3.33 -16.07
CA ALA A 222 11.06 -3.33 -17.08
C ALA A 222 11.39 -4.35 -18.17
N PRO A 223 10.44 -5.20 -18.61
CA PRO A 223 10.67 -6.10 -19.73
C PRO A 223 11.02 -5.33 -21.01
N ALA A 224 11.91 -5.90 -21.83
CA ALA A 224 12.43 -5.22 -23.02
C ALA A 224 11.37 -4.97 -24.11
N ASP A 225 10.28 -5.74 -24.12
CA ASP A 225 9.15 -5.57 -25.05
C ASP A 225 8.10 -4.57 -24.56
N PHE A 226 8.32 -3.90 -23.42
CA PHE A 226 7.36 -2.94 -22.88
C PHE A 226 7.62 -1.52 -23.41
N THR A 227 6.53 -0.80 -23.67
CA THR A 227 6.58 0.61 -24.07
C THR A 227 6.71 1.51 -22.84
N LYS A 228 7.75 2.36 -22.81
CA LYS A 228 7.89 3.43 -21.79
C LYS A 228 7.00 4.62 -22.14
N TYR A 229 6.26 5.12 -21.15
CA TYR A 229 5.50 6.37 -21.21
C TYR A 229 6.07 7.40 -20.23
N GLY A 230 5.85 8.69 -20.50
CA GLY A 230 6.33 9.79 -19.64
C GLY A 230 5.60 9.89 -18.30
N GLY A 231 4.47 9.19 -18.14
CA GLY A 231 3.74 9.09 -16.89
C GLY A 231 2.43 8.32 -17.05
N MET A 232 1.75 8.09 -15.93
CA MET A 232 0.53 7.29 -15.88
C MET A 232 -0.58 7.82 -16.80
N ARG A 233 -0.79 9.14 -16.84
CA ARG A 233 -1.81 9.75 -17.70
C ARG A 233 -1.58 9.46 -19.18
N GLU A 234 -0.34 9.59 -19.63
CA GLU A 234 0.03 9.33 -21.03
C GLU A 234 -0.13 7.86 -21.37
N MET A 235 0.28 6.96 -20.47
CA MET A 235 0.11 5.52 -20.61
C MET A 235 -1.36 5.13 -20.76
N ILE A 236 -2.25 5.63 -19.88
CA ILE A 236 -3.68 5.35 -19.93
C ILE A 236 -4.30 5.90 -21.22
N MET A 237 -3.98 7.13 -21.60
CA MET A 237 -4.47 7.72 -22.86
C MET A 237 -4.02 6.92 -24.09
N GLY A 238 -2.76 6.49 -24.11
CA GLY A 238 -2.21 5.66 -25.18
C GLY A 238 -2.88 4.28 -25.26
N ALA A 239 -3.18 3.67 -24.11
CA ALA A 239 -3.94 2.43 -24.04
C ALA A 239 -5.37 2.58 -24.59
N MET A 240 -6.08 3.65 -24.19
CA MET A 240 -7.43 3.94 -24.68
C MET A 240 -7.47 4.16 -26.19
N GLN A 241 -6.51 4.91 -26.74
CA GLN A 241 -6.43 5.13 -28.19
C GLN A 241 -6.22 3.83 -28.98
N LYS A 242 -5.34 2.93 -28.51
CA LYS A 242 -5.12 1.63 -29.15
C LYS A 242 -6.38 0.75 -29.15
N MET A 243 -7.15 0.77 -28.07
CA MET A 243 -8.44 0.06 -28.03
C MET A 243 -9.46 0.64 -29.01
N MET A 244 -9.58 1.97 -29.09
CA MET A 244 -10.52 2.60 -30.03
C MET A 244 -10.17 2.33 -31.51
N GLN A 245 -8.92 2.01 -31.82
CA GLN A 245 -8.47 1.67 -33.17
C GLN A 245 -8.57 0.17 -33.50
N SER A 246 -8.80 -0.68 -32.49
CA SER A 246 -8.93 -2.13 -32.64
C SER A 246 -10.38 -2.63 -32.55
N GLN A 247 -11.33 -1.70 -32.43
CA GLN A 247 -12.77 -1.91 -32.65
C GLN A 247 -13.16 -1.41 -34.04
#